data_AF-A0A7J3E2X2-F1
#
_entry.id   AF-A0A7J3E2X2-F1
#
_cell.length_a   1.000
_cell.length_b   1.000
_cell.length_c   1.000
_cell.angle_alpha   90.00
_cell.angle_beta   90.00
_cell.angle_gamma   90.00
#
_symmetry.space_group_name_H-M   'P 1'
#
loop_
_entity.id
_entity.type
_entity.pdbx_description
1 polymer ?
#
loop_
_entity_poly.entity_id
_entity_poly.type
_entity_poly.pdbx_seq_one_letter_code
_entity_poly.pdbx_strand_id
1 'polypeptide(L)'
;MIKIYVLGNPLIKEDKLALDVAEELKKKFKEVEFVEFDPIETVEGNVCFMDVVKGIDDVQIIEEELFELRRPYSLHDFDLSQAIPLLKKAGKLKSFKLIAIPFGMKKGEAVEKVEKLIRKLST
;
A
#
# COMPACT_ATOMS: atom_id res chain seq x y z
N MET A 1 -0.90 -13.98 -10.48
CA MET A 1 -0.92 -13.84 -9.01
C MET A 1 -0.53 -12.41 -8.70
N ILE A 2 -1.37 -11.66 -8.00
CA ILE A 2 -1.12 -10.25 -7.68
C ILE A 2 -0.39 -10.18 -6.34
N LYS A 3 0.69 -9.41 -6.25
CA LYS A 3 1.46 -9.22 -5.01
C LYS A 3 1.22 -7.80 -4.49
N ILE A 4 0.75 -7.69 -3.25
CA ILE A 4 0.51 -6.42 -2.57
C ILE A 4 1.48 -6.32 -1.40
N TYR A 5 2.33 -5.30 -1.47
CA TYR A 5 3.33 -4.96 -0.48
C TYR A 5 2.73 -4.01 0.55
N VAL A 6 2.61 -4.48 1.77
CA VAL A 6 1.86 -3.81 2.83
C VAL A 6 2.85 -3.07 3.71
N LEU A 7 2.66 -1.76 3.81
CA LEU A 7 3.40 -0.91 4.72
C LEU A 7 2.59 -0.72 5.99
N GLY A 8 3.29 -0.81 7.10
CA GLY A 8 2.72 -0.51 8.39
C GLY A 8 3.68 -0.95 9.49
N ASN A 9 3.73 -0.16 10.55
CA ASN A 9 4.48 -0.48 11.74
C ASN A 9 3.58 -1.20 12.75
N PRO A 10 3.84 -2.48 13.07
CA PRO A 10 3.02 -3.23 14.03
C PRO A 10 3.05 -2.64 15.45
N LEU A 11 4.02 -1.78 15.76
CA LEU A 11 4.18 -1.10 17.05
C LEU A 11 3.32 0.18 17.15
N ILE A 12 2.81 0.70 16.03
CA ILE A 12 1.97 1.90 15.99
C ILE A 12 0.54 1.47 15.64
N LYS A 13 -0.40 1.64 16.58
CA LYS A 13 -1.78 1.14 16.44
C LYS A 13 -2.47 1.64 15.17
N GLU A 14 -2.22 2.90 14.82
CA GLU A 14 -2.85 3.56 13.68
C GLU A 14 -2.23 3.11 12.34
N ASP A 15 -0.96 2.73 12.34
CA ASP A 15 -0.22 2.27 11.17
C ASP A 15 -0.40 0.75 10.94
N LYS A 16 -0.68 0.02 12.03
CA LYS A 16 -1.09 -1.39 11.99
C LYS A 16 -2.38 -1.62 11.20
N LEU A 17 -3.18 -0.59 10.91
CA LEU A 17 -4.42 -0.73 10.15
C LEU A 17 -4.20 -1.39 8.78
N ALA A 18 -3.15 -1.03 8.05
CA ALA A 18 -2.84 -1.65 6.76
C ALA A 18 -2.49 -3.14 6.90
N LEU A 19 -1.69 -3.50 7.92
CA LEU A 19 -1.37 -4.90 8.26
C LEU A 19 -2.64 -5.68 8.63
N ASP A 20 -3.48 -5.12 9.49
CA ASP A 20 -4.74 -5.74 9.93
C ASP A 20 -5.71 -5.95 8.76
N VAL A 21 -5.76 -5.01 7.81
CA VAL A 21 -6.56 -5.13 6.59
C VAL A 21 -6.01 -6.24 5.70
N ALA A 22 -4.69 -6.30 5.52
CA ALA A 22 -4.03 -7.35 4.75
C ALA A 22 -4.30 -8.74 5.33
N GLU A 23 -4.23 -8.91 6.65
CA GLU A 23 -4.52 -10.19 7.32
C GLU A 23 -5.96 -10.67 7.08
N GLU A 24 -6.95 -9.76 7.10
CA GLU A 24 -8.33 -10.12 6.80
C GLU A 24 -8.54 -10.47 5.32
N LEU A 25 -7.94 -9.70 4.42
CA LEU A 25 -8.07 -9.91 2.98
C LEU A 25 -7.34 -11.16 2.51
N LYS A 26 -6.22 -11.52 3.13
CA LYS A 26 -5.48 -12.76 2.87
C LYS A 26 -6.33 -14.01 3.12
N LYS A 27 -7.28 -13.95 4.08
CA LYS A 27 -8.23 -15.05 4.33
C LYS A 27 -9.28 -15.17 3.21
N LYS A 28 -9.58 -14.06 2.52
CA LYS A 28 -10.61 -13.96 1.47
C LYS A 28 -10.08 -14.20 0.06
N PHE A 29 -8.85 -13.74 -0.23
CA PHE A 29 -8.22 -13.82 -1.54
C PHE A 29 -7.03 -14.77 -1.52
N LYS A 30 -7.20 -15.96 -2.11
CA LYS A 30 -6.09 -16.92 -2.29
C LYS A 30 -5.19 -16.61 -3.49
N GLU A 31 -5.67 -15.77 -4.40
CA GLU A 31 -4.98 -15.36 -5.64
C GLU A 31 -4.12 -14.10 -5.48
N VAL A 32 -4.25 -13.43 -4.32
CA VAL A 32 -3.51 -12.22 -3.96
C VAL A 32 -2.56 -12.55 -2.81
N GLU A 33 -1.27 -12.30 -3.01
CA GLU A 33 -0.25 -12.45 -1.98
C GLU A 33 -0.03 -11.11 -1.28
N PHE A 34 -0.32 -11.05 0.02
CA PHE A 34 0.00 -9.90 0.86
C PHE A 34 1.34 -10.14 1.57
N VAL A 35 2.30 -9.25 1.34
CA VAL A 35 3.66 -9.31 1.89
C VAL A 35 3.96 -8.02 2.63
N GLU A 36 4.38 -8.11 3.88
CA GLU A 36 4.85 -6.94 4.63
C GLU A 36 6.11 -6.39 3.95
N PHE A 37 6.13 -5.09 3.68
CA PHE A 37 7.23 -4.44 2.98
C PHE A 37 8.23 -3.88 3.97
N ASP A 38 9.44 -4.42 3.94
CA ASP A 38 10.61 -3.84 4.60
C ASP A 38 11.33 -2.91 3.60
N PRO A 39 11.63 -1.65 3.96
CA PRO A 39 12.39 -0.72 3.11
C PRO A 39 13.77 -1.23 2.68
N ILE A 40 14.33 -2.20 3.41
CA ILE A 40 15.61 -2.87 3.10
C ILE A 40 15.42 -3.97 2.06
N GLU A 41 14.21 -4.52 1.93
CA GLU A 41 13.89 -5.54 0.94
C GLU A 41 13.80 -4.96 -0.48
N THR A 42 14.16 -5.79 -1.45
CA THR A 42 14.08 -5.44 -2.86
C THR A 42 12.75 -5.88 -3.46
N VAL A 43 12.10 -5.00 -4.21
CA VAL A 43 10.96 -5.32 -5.07
C VAL A 43 11.34 -5.24 -6.55
N GLU A 44 10.70 -6.05 -7.39
CA GLU A 44 10.99 -6.12 -8.82
C GLU A 44 9.72 -5.99 -9.68
N GLY A 45 9.80 -5.20 -10.76
CA GLY A 45 8.75 -5.08 -11.77
C GLY A 45 7.67 -4.04 -11.43
N ASN A 46 6.40 -4.38 -11.69
CA ASN A 46 5.24 -3.53 -11.41
C ASN A 46 4.69 -3.91 -10.05
N VAL A 47 4.69 -2.97 -9.11
CA VAL A 47 4.45 -3.26 -7.69
C VAL A 47 3.18 -2.58 -7.20
N CYS A 48 2.37 -3.27 -6.41
CA CYS A 48 1.26 -2.66 -5.70
C CYS A 48 1.61 -2.53 -4.23
N PHE A 49 1.60 -1.31 -3.71
CA PHE A 49 1.78 -1.01 -2.30
C PHE A 49 0.42 -0.78 -1.62
N MET A 50 0.36 -0.95 -0.30
CA MET A 50 -0.79 -0.60 0.52
C MET A 50 -0.30 0.06 1.81
N ASP A 51 -0.78 1.25 2.11
CA ASP A 51 -0.31 2.06 3.25
C ASP A 51 -1.44 2.89 3.87
N VAL A 52 -1.26 3.31 5.12
CA VAL A 52 -2.14 4.26 5.79
C VAL A 52 -1.66 5.69 5.53
N VAL A 53 -2.52 6.48 4.90
CA VAL A 53 -2.20 7.84 4.45
C VAL A 53 -3.10 8.86 5.16
N LYS A 54 -2.52 9.98 5.61
CA LYS A 54 -3.24 11.12 6.18
C LYS A 54 -3.59 12.12 5.08
N GLY A 55 -4.70 12.84 5.27
CA GLY A 55 -5.16 13.86 4.31
C GLY A 55 -5.97 13.30 3.14
N ILE A 56 -6.43 12.05 3.23
CA ILE A 56 -7.44 11.46 2.35
C ILE A 56 -8.65 11.05 3.18
N ASP A 57 -9.85 11.20 2.62
CA ASP A 57 -11.11 10.87 3.30
C ASP A 57 -11.64 9.47 2.93
N ASP A 58 -11.18 8.93 1.81
CA ASP A 58 -11.61 7.62 1.31
C ASP A 58 -10.46 6.80 0.71
N VAL A 59 -10.62 5.47 0.75
CA VAL A 59 -9.68 4.52 0.17
C VAL A 59 -9.60 4.73 -1.33
N GLN A 60 -8.40 4.97 -1.84
CA GLN A 60 -8.18 5.26 -3.25
C GLN A 60 -6.88 4.64 -3.75
N ILE A 61 -6.82 4.41 -5.06
CA ILE A 61 -5.58 3.99 -5.72
C ILE A 61 -4.88 5.27 -6.19
N ILE A 62 -3.68 5.49 -5.67
CA ILE A 62 -2.79 6.55 -6.12
C ILE A 62 -1.82 5.94 -7.12
N GLU A 63 -1.88 6.40 -8.36
CA GLU A 63 -0.89 6.04 -9.38
C GLU A 63 0.41 6.81 -9.15
N GLU A 64 1.51 6.24 -9.61
CA GLU A 64 2.87 6.77 -9.46
C GLU A 64 2.99 8.26 -9.87
N GLU A 65 2.33 8.66 -10.95
CA GLU A 65 2.35 10.03 -11.45
C GLU A 65 1.68 11.00 -10.45
N LEU A 66 0.55 10.58 -9.86
CA LEU A 66 -0.16 11.37 -8.85
C LEU A 66 0.63 11.40 -7.53
N PHE A 67 1.35 10.33 -7.21
CA PHE A 67 2.22 10.26 -6.04
C PHE A 67 3.38 11.25 -6.13
N GLU A 68 4.08 11.30 -7.27
CA GLU A 68 5.18 12.24 -7.50
C GLU A 68 4.71 13.70 -7.48
N LEU A 69 3.50 13.98 -7.98
CA LEU A 69 2.90 15.32 -8.00
C LEU A 69 2.39 15.79 -6.63
N ARG A 70 1.82 14.89 -5.81
CA ARG A 70 1.10 15.29 -4.60
C ARG A 70 1.91 15.18 -3.31
N ARG A 71 3.06 14.48 -3.30
CA ARG A 71 3.86 14.15 -2.09
C ARG A 71 2.96 14.08 -0.84
N PRO A 72 2.07 13.09 -0.75
CA PRO A 72 1.05 13.07 0.30
C PRO A 72 1.70 13.17 1.68
N TYR A 73 1.11 14.03 2.53
CA TYR A 73 1.51 14.27 3.92
C TYR A 73 1.18 13.05 4.81
N SER A 74 1.81 11.91 4.54
CA SER A 74 2.07 10.78 5.45
C SER A 74 2.36 9.55 4.60
N LEU A 75 3.66 9.27 4.47
CA LEU A 75 4.29 8.01 4.05
C LEU A 75 5.33 7.66 5.11
N HIS A 76 4.92 7.66 6.39
CA HIS A 76 5.84 7.55 7.53
C HIS A 76 7.17 8.30 7.32
N ASP A 77 7.08 9.53 6.80
CA ASP A 77 8.09 10.58 6.55
C ASP A 77 9.53 10.24 6.11
N PHE A 78 9.90 8.98 5.83
CA PHE A 78 11.27 8.65 5.43
C PHE A 78 11.40 7.48 4.45
N ASP A 79 10.54 6.46 4.49
CA ASP A 79 10.86 5.18 3.85
C ASP A 79 10.46 5.08 2.38
N LEU A 80 9.18 5.20 2.00
CA LEU A 80 8.78 4.99 0.60
C LEU A 80 9.24 6.10 -0.35
N SER A 81 9.13 7.35 0.08
CA SER A 81 9.51 8.49 -0.77
C SER A 81 11.00 8.51 -1.10
N GLN A 82 11.83 7.85 -0.29
CA GLN A 82 13.27 7.67 -0.54
C GLN A 82 13.61 6.32 -1.17
N ALA A 83 12.92 5.24 -0.78
CA ALA A 83 13.12 3.91 -1.35
C ALA A 83 12.73 3.87 -2.83
N ILE A 84 11.59 4.47 -3.22
CA ILE A 84 11.10 4.43 -4.62
C ILE A 84 12.12 5.00 -5.61
N PRO A 85 12.70 6.22 -5.41
CA PRO A 85 13.76 6.73 -6.28
C PRO A 85 14.99 5.82 -6.35
N LEU A 86 15.39 5.19 -5.25
CA LEU A 86 16.53 4.27 -5.21
C LEU A 86 16.24 2.97 -5.97
N LEU A 87 15.06 2.38 -5.77
CA LEU A 87 14.61 1.17 -6.46
C LEU A 87 14.44 1.40 -7.97
N LYS A 88 13.93 2.58 -8.37
CA LYS A 88 13.89 2.99 -9.79
C LYS A 88 15.27 3.15 -10.38
N LYS A 89 16.18 3.88 -9.70
CA LYS A 89 17.57 4.07 -10.16
C LYS A 89 18.34 2.76 -10.28
N ALA A 90 18.05 1.80 -9.40
CA ALA A 90 18.60 0.45 -9.47
C ALA A 90 17.97 -0.42 -10.58
N GLY A 91 16.97 0.09 -11.32
CA GLY A 91 16.28 -0.64 -12.39
C GLY A 91 15.35 -1.75 -11.89
N LYS A 92 15.06 -1.79 -10.59
CA LYS A 92 14.30 -2.87 -9.97
C LYS A 92 12.80 -2.59 -10.00
N LEU A 93 12.40 -1.35 -9.72
CA LEU A 93 11.00 -0.92 -9.80
C LEU A 93 10.71 -0.27 -11.17
N LYS A 94 9.77 -0.85 -11.94
CA LYS A 94 9.34 -0.30 -13.23
C LYS A 94 8.22 0.71 -13.08
N SER A 95 7.19 0.37 -12.32
CA SER A 95 6.10 1.25 -11.95
C SER A 95 5.45 0.76 -10.66
N PHE A 96 4.68 1.61 -10.00
CA PHE A 96 3.92 1.20 -8.83
C PHE A 96 2.53 1.83 -8.74
N LYS A 97 1.67 1.19 -7.96
CA LYS A 97 0.38 1.72 -7.51
C LYS A 97 0.32 1.66 -5.99
N LEU A 98 -0.31 2.63 -5.35
CA LEU A 98 -0.50 2.67 -3.90
C LEU A 98 -2.00 2.59 -3.58
N ILE A 99 -2.41 1.57 -2.83
CA ILE A 99 -3.71 1.51 -2.17
C ILE A 99 -3.59 2.33 -0.88
N ALA A 100 -4.09 3.55 -0.91
CA ALA A 100 -4.03 4.46 0.21
C ALA A 100 -5.27 4.30 1.10
N ILE A 101 -5.06 3.94 2.36
CA ILE A 101 -6.12 3.79 3.37
C ILE A 101 -6.14 5.04 4.25
N PRO A 102 -7.29 5.72 4.42
CA PRO A 102 -7.37 6.89 5.28
C PRO A 102 -6.97 6.62 6.73
N PHE A 103 -6.09 7.47 7.25
CA PHE A 103 -5.71 7.47 8.64
C PHE A 103 -6.92 7.65 9.56
N GLY A 104 -7.08 6.78 10.54
CA GLY A 104 -8.20 6.80 11.47
C GLY A 104 -9.49 6.14 10.96
N MET A 105 -9.49 5.55 9.75
CA MET A 105 -10.62 4.76 9.26
C MET A 105 -10.81 3.49 10.11
N LYS A 106 -12.07 3.08 10.30
CA LYS A 106 -12.39 1.84 11.01
C LYS A 106 -11.95 0.63 10.20
N LYS A 107 -11.30 -0.35 10.84
CA LYS A 107 -10.84 -1.62 10.21
C LYS A 107 -11.89 -2.27 9.30
N GLY A 108 -13.12 -2.45 9.79
CA GLY A 108 -14.18 -3.10 9.01
C GLY A 108 -14.52 -2.36 7.72
N GLU A 109 -14.54 -1.02 7.75
CA GLU A 109 -14.80 -0.18 6.59
C GLU A 109 -13.64 -0.22 5.60
N ALA A 110 -12.40 -0.13 6.10
CA ALA A 110 -11.19 -0.23 5.28
C ALA A 110 -11.13 -1.58 4.54
N VAL A 111 -11.41 -2.69 5.23
CA VAL A 111 -11.45 -4.03 4.62
C VAL A 111 -12.47 -4.09 3.49
N GLU A 112 -13.69 -3.59 3.70
CA GLU A 112 -14.74 -3.64 2.68
C GLU A 112 -14.38 -2.80 1.43
N LYS A 113 -13.80 -1.62 1.64
CA LYS A 113 -13.41 -0.72 0.55
C LYS A 113 -12.22 -1.24 -0.24
N VAL A 114 -11.18 -1.73 0.45
CA VAL A 114 -10.03 -2.35 -0.22
C VAL A 114 -10.44 -3.63 -0.94
N GLU A 115 -11.33 -4.45 -0.37
CA GLU A 115 -11.89 -5.63 -1.03
C GLU A 115 -12.56 -5.26 -2.36
N LYS A 116 -13.39 -4.21 -2.37
CA LYS A 116 -14.05 -3.73 -3.60
C LYS A 116 -13.04 -3.26 -4.65
N LEU A 117 -11.95 -2.60 -4.23
CA LEU A 117 -10.88 -2.16 -5.14
C LEU A 117 -10.12 -3.34 -5.75
N ILE A 118 -9.75 -4.33 -4.94
CA ILE A 118 -9.05 -5.53 -5.43
C ILE A 118 -9.91 -6.30 -6.43
N ARG A 119 -11.22 -6.47 -6.17
CA ARG A 119 -12.13 -7.13 -7.12
C ARG A 119 -12.21 -6.41 -8.46
N LYS A 120 -12.17 -5.07 -8.45
CA LYS A 120 -12.12 -4.26 -9.68
C LYS A 120 -10.79 -4.39 -10.43
N LEU A 121 -9.69 -4.62 -9.73
CA LEU A 121 -8.36 -4.84 -10.33
C LEU A 121 -8.23 -6.25 -10.95
N SER A 122 -9.01 -7.23 -10.47
CA SER A 122 -9.04 -8.60 -11.00
C SER A 122 -10.10 -8.84 -12.10
N THR A 123 -10.87 -7.84 -12.53
CA THR A 123 -11.86 -7.93 -13.63
C THR A 123 -11.32 -7.29 -14.89
#